data_AF-A0A1V4MA12-F1
#
_entry.id   AF-A0A1V4MA12-F1
#
_cell.length_a   1.000
_cell.length_b   1.000
_cell.length_c   1.000
_cell.angle_alpha   90.00
_cell.angle_beta   90.00
_cell.angle_gamma   90.00
#
_symmetry.space_group_name_H-M   'P 1'
#
loop_
_entity.id
_entity.type
_entity.pdbx_description
1 polymer ?
#
loop_
_entity_poly.entity_id
_entity_poly.type
_entity_poly.pdbx_seq_one_letter_code
_entity_poly.pdbx_strand_id
1 'polypeptide(L)'
;MLLTSVLVHFLSYDKYYEAEAGIRAVKNIPLEFGQWQGKDITLDERIYKILETRSIINRAYRGKNGQEVLLSIVYYPETKVDFHSPEGCLAGRGIQISKSAQTINLTYNKNKVKINLNRLIRQHGGSNELIYYFYKAGDFFGKNYIRMRLNLALNKFGRKERNGSLIRVSSPVFGKDYKSASIILTGFIEDLYPYLYKYL
;
A
#
# COMPACT_ATOMS: atom_id res chain seq x y z
N MET A 1 -12.58 37.63 16.94
CA MET A 1 -13.02 36.24 17.21
C MET A 1 -13.76 35.58 16.03
N LEU A 2 -14.37 36.32 15.09
CA LEU A 2 -15.01 35.74 13.89
C LEU A 2 -14.02 35.22 12.83
N LEU A 3 -12.91 35.96 12.56
CA LEU A 3 -11.88 35.50 11.60
C LEU A 3 -11.20 34.19 12.03
N THR A 4 -10.95 34.01 13.33
CA THR A 4 -10.38 32.78 13.87
C THR A 4 -11.35 31.60 13.75
N SER A 5 -12.65 31.83 13.92
CA SER A 5 -13.67 30.78 13.81
C SER A 5 -13.86 30.29 12.37
N VAL A 6 -13.86 31.19 11.38
CA VAL A 6 -13.98 30.83 9.96
C VAL A 6 -12.73 30.10 9.47
N LEU A 7 -11.54 30.55 9.87
CA LEU A 7 -10.28 29.90 9.52
C LEU A 7 -10.17 28.50 10.14
N VAL A 8 -10.54 28.34 11.42
CA VAL A 8 -10.57 27.02 12.08
C VAL A 8 -11.60 26.11 11.44
N HIS A 9 -12.79 26.61 11.09
CA HIS A 9 -13.79 25.81 10.38
C HIS A 9 -13.32 25.38 8.98
N PHE A 10 -12.72 26.29 8.21
CA PHE A 10 -12.19 25.99 6.88
C PHE A 10 -11.08 24.93 6.93
N LEU A 11 -10.11 25.08 7.85
CA LEU A 11 -9.04 24.09 8.06
C LEU A 11 -9.57 22.73 8.54
N SER A 12 -10.61 22.73 9.38
CA SER A 12 -11.24 21.48 9.85
C SER A 12 -12.04 20.78 8.75
N TYR A 13 -12.67 21.55 7.86
CA TYR A 13 -13.44 21.06 6.72
C TYR A 13 -12.53 20.40 5.68
N ASP A 14 -11.41 21.04 5.34
CA ASP A 14 -10.42 20.49 4.42
C ASP A 14 -9.85 19.16 4.94
N LYS A 15 -9.47 19.10 6.23
CA LYS A 15 -8.96 17.87 6.86
C LYS A 15 -9.99 16.73 6.83
N TYR A 16 -11.27 17.03 7.06
CA TYR A 16 -12.34 16.03 7.03
C TYR A 16 -12.60 15.52 5.60
N TYR A 17 -12.68 16.43 4.63
CA TYR A 17 -12.87 16.09 3.22
C TYR A 17 -11.73 15.21 2.67
N GLU A 18 -10.49 15.51 3.05
CA GLU A 18 -9.32 14.74 2.67
C GLU A 18 -9.29 13.33 3.29
N ALA A 19 -9.71 13.20 4.55
CA ALA A 19 -9.85 11.90 5.19
C ALA A 19 -10.90 11.02 4.48
N GLU A 20 -12.06 11.59 4.13
CA GLU A 20 -13.07 10.86 3.36
C GLU A 20 -12.60 10.52 1.93
N ALA A 21 -11.89 11.43 1.27
CA ALA A 21 -11.32 11.18 -0.04
C ALA A 21 -10.33 10.01 -0.01
N GLY A 22 -9.48 9.93 1.01
CA GLY A 22 -8.57 8.80 1.20
C GLY A 22 -9.30 7.48 1.47
N ILE A 23 -10.37 7.49 2.26
CA ILE A 23 -11.22 6.30 2.48
C ILE A 23 -11.86 5.85 1.15
N ARG A 24 -12.37 6.79 0.35
CA ARG A 24 -12.95 6.48 -0.97
C ARG A 24 -11.90 5.92 -1.92
N ALA A 25 -10.69 6.49 -1.95
CA ALA A 25 -9.59 6.04 -2.80
C ALA A 25 -9.25 4.56 -2.57
N VAL A 26 -9.06 4.16 -1.29
CA VAL A 26 -8.78 2.75 -0.98
C VAL A 26 -9.99 1.84 -1.23
N LYS A 27 -11.22 2.30 -0.96
CA LYS A 27 -12.44 1.51 -1.24
C LYS A 27 -12.72 1.28 -2.72
N ASN A 28 -12.23 2.15 -3.60
CA ASN A 28 -12.37 1.99 -5.06
C ASN A 28 -11.48 0.88 -5.64
N ILE A 29 -10.51 0.36 -4.87
CA ILE A 29 -9.82 -0.87 -5.24
C ILE A 29 -10.87 -1.99 -5.28
N PRO A 30 -11.04 -2.69 -6.41
CA PRO A 30 -12.15 -3.61 -6.60
C PRO A 30 -11.97 -4.88 -5.76
N LEU A 31 -13.08 -5.49 -5.36
CA LEU A 31 -13.07 -6.83 -4.75
C LEU A 31 -12.75 -7.91 -5.77
N GLU A 32 -13.01 -7.67 -7.06
CA GLU A 32 -12.78 -8.65 -8.13
C GLU A 32 -12.04 -8.01 -9.29
N PHE A 33 -10.96 -8.66 -9.73
CA PHE A 33 -10.23 -8.26 -10.93
C PHE A 33 -9.37 -9.43 -11.44
N GLY A 34 -9.28 -9.58 -12.76
CA GLY A 34 -8.59 -10.72 -13.37
C GLY A 34 -9.14 -12.05 -12.86
N GLN A 35 -8.31 -12.80 -12.14
CA GLN A 35 -8.67 -14.09 -11.52
C GLN A 35 -8.91 -14.00 -10.00
N TRP A 36 -8.79 -12.82 -9.42
CA TRP A 36 -8.76 -12.61 -7.98
C TRP A 36 -10.14 -12.26 -7.43
N GLN A 37 -10.51 -12.91 -6.33
CA GLN A 37 -11.71 -12.65 -5.57
C GLN A 37 -11.33 -12.23 -4.16
N GLY A 38 -11.74 -11.04 -3.78
CA GLY A 38 -11.34 -10.33 -2.58
C GLY A 38 -12.40 -10.36 -1.48
N LYS A 39 -11.94 -10.36 -0.23
CA LYS A 39 -12.77 -10.15 0.95
C LYS A 39 -12.06 -9.21 1.91
N ASP A 40 -12.74 -8.11 2.27
CA ASP A 40 -12.22 -7.16 3.25
C ASP A 40 -12.05 -7.84 4.61
N ILE A 41 -10.93 -7.51 5.26
CA ILE A 41 -10.61 -7.91 6.63
C ILE A 41 -10.84 -6.70 7.51
N THR A 42 -11.77 -6.81 8.45
CA THR A 42 -12.01 -5.80 9.46
C THR A 42 -10.76 -5.61 10.31
N LEU A 43 -10.33 -4.37 10.48
CA LEU A 43 -9.24 -3.99 11.36
C LEU A 43 -9.76 -3.71 12.78
N ASP A 44 -8.96 -4.09 13.78
CA ASP A 44 -9.19 -3.67 15.16
C ASP A 44 -9.03 -2.14 15.28
N GLU A 45 -9.88 -1.49 16.07
CA GLU A 45 -9.84 -0.04 16.28
C GLU A 45 -8.48 0.48 16.76
N ARG A 46 -7.68 -0.35 17.45
CA ARG A 46 -6.31 -0.02 17.83
C ARG A 46 -5.39 0.20 16.63
N ILE A 47 -5.60 -0.50 15.51
CA ILE A 47 -4.79 -0.33 14.29
C ILE A 47 -5.04 1.04 13.68
N TYR A 48 -6.31 1.48 13.59
CA TYR A 48 -6.62 2.83 13.11
C TYR A 48 -6.01 3.92 14.01
N LYS A 49 -5.98 3.69 15.33
CA LYS A 49 -5.34 4.59 16.29
C LYS A 49 -3.83 4.64 16.13
N ILE A 50 -3.16 3.49 16.01
CA ILE A 50 -1.69 3.41 15.84
C ILE A 50 -1.26 4.06 14.53
N LEU A 51 -2.04 3.87 13.46
CA LEU A 51 -1.72 4.44 12.14
C LEU A 51 -2.23 5.87 11.95
N GLU A 52 -3.01 6.38 12.91
CA GLU A 52 -3.66 7.68 12.88
C GLU A 52 -4.43 7.97 11.58
N THR A 53 -4.95 6.92 10.92
CA THR A 53 -5.69 7.03 9.66
C THR A 53 -6.76 5.96 9.55
N ARG A 54 -7.89 6.33 8.95
CA ARG A 54 -8.95 5.40 8.51
C ARG A 54 -8.86 5.08 7.02
N SER A 55 -7.98 5.75 6.28
CA SER A 55 -7.74 5.53 4.85
C SER A 55 -6.84 4.32 4.64
N ILE A 56 -7.25 3.18 5.19
CA ILE A 56 -6.54 1.91 5.14
C ILE A 56 -7.52 0.77 4.84
N ILE A 57 -7.08 -0.18 4.01
CA ILE A 57 -7.75 -1.47 3.83
C ILE A 57 -6.77 -2.61 4.06
N ASN A 58 -7.29 -3.70 4.62
CA ASN A 58 -6.69 -5.02 4.51
C ASN A 58 -7.69 -5.92 3.78
N ARG A 59 -7.22 -6.68 2.80
CA ARG A 59 -8.09 -7.53 1.98
C ARG A 59 -7.37 -8.82 1.62
N ALA A 60 -8.02 -9.95 1.87
CA ALA A 60 -7.56 -11.25 1.39
C ALA A 60 -8.12 -11.49 0.00
N TYR A 61 -7.25 -11.83 -0.95
CA TYR A 61 -7.62 -12.28 -2.28
C TYR A 61 -7.32 -13.76 -2.46
N ARG A 62 -8.23 -14.46 -3.12
CA ARG A 62 -8.07 -15.85 -3.56
C ARG A 62 -8.06 -15.90 -5.08
N GLY A 63 -7.06 -16.59 -5.63
CA GLY A 63 -6.99 -16.93 -7.05
C GLY A 63 -7.66 -18.28 -7.32
N LYS A 64 -7.92 -18.59 -8.59
CA LYS A 64 -8.62 -19.82 -9.02
C LYS A 64 -7.90 -21.12 -8.62
N ASN A 65 -6.58 -21.06 -8.43
CA ASN A 65 -5.74 -22.23 -8.12
C ASN A 65 -5.38 -22.32 -6.62
N GLY A 66 -6.22 -21.77 -5.73
CA GLY A 66 -5.95 -21.76 -4.29
C GLY A 66 -4.83 -20.81 -3.85
N GLN A 67 -4.37 -19.94 -4.76
CA GLN A 67 -3.39 -18.89 -4.46
C GLN A 67 -4.01 -17.88 -3.50
N GLU A 68 -3.27 -17.43 -2.50
CA GLU A 68 -3.73 -16.45 -1.52
C GLU A 68 -2.81 -15.24 -1.51
N VAL A 69 -3.39 -14.04 -1.59
CA VAL A 69 -2.65 -12.77 -1.46
C VAL A 69 -3.33 -11.89 -0.44
N LEU A 70 -2.59 -11.42 0.56
CA LEU A 70 -3.03 -10.39 1.48
C LEU A 70 -2.58 -9.03 0.96
N LEU A 71 -3.54 -8.18 0.60
CA LEU A 71 -3.31 -6.77 0.26
C LEU A 71 -3.49 -5.91 1.51
N SER A 72 -2.59 -4.96 1.70
CA SER A 72 -2.73 -3.86 2.64
C SER A 72 -2.36 -2.56 1.93
N ILE A 73 -3.26 -1.58 1.97
CA ILE A 73 -3.02 -0.25 1.41
C ILE A 73 -3.28 0.76 2.50
N VAL A 74 -2.28 1.59 2.78
CA VAL A 74 -2.42 2.78 3.61
C VAL A 74 -2.31 3.99 2.71
N TYR A 75 -3.35 4.82 2.67
CA TYR A 75 -3.42 6.04 1.89
C TYR A 75 -3.18 7.27 2.77
N TYR A 76 -2.40 8.19 2.23
CA TYR A 76 -1.96 9.41 2.88
C TYR A 76 -2.45 10.59 2.04
N PRO A 77 -3.47 11.34 2.50
CA PRO A 77 -3.94 12.52 1.77
C PRO A 77 -2.91 13.67 1.79
N GLU A 78 -2.09 13.75 2.84
CA GLU A 78 -1.02 14.75 2.98
C GLU A 78 0.33 14.15 3.42
N THR A 79 1.37 14.98 3.28
CA THR A 79 2.78 14.69 3.61
C THR A 79 3.12 14.65 5.11
N LYS A 80 2.15 14.90 5.99
CA LYS A 80 2.28 14.84 7.46
C LYS A 80 1.62 13.59 8.01
N VAL A 81 2.29 12.45 7.85
CA VAL A 81 2.11 11.32 8.77
C VAL A 81 3.51 10.88 9.14
N ASP A 82 3.78 10.69 10.42
CA ASP A 82 5.04 10.09 10.86
C ASP A 82 5.08 8.65 10.33
N PHE A 83 5.97 8.41 9.36
CA PHE A 83 6.09 7.11 8.75
C PHE A 83 6.79 6.16 9.72
N HIS A 84 6.06 5.16 10.18
CA HIS A 84 6.68 3.93 10.63
C HIS A 84 6.87 3.00 9.43
N SER A 85 8.10 2.53 9.26
CA SER A 85 8.40 1.56 8.21
C SER A 85 7.61 0.27 8.47
N PRO A 86 7.08 -0.42 7.43
CA PRO A 86 6.33 -1.68 7.61
C PRO A 86 7.07 -2.70 8.48
N GLU A 87 8.40 -2.65 8.44
CA GLU A 87 9.30 -3.50 9.22
C GLU A 87 9.07 -3.38 10.72
N GLY A 88 8.80 -2.18 11.24
CA GLY A 88 8.54 -1.99 12.67
C GLY A 88 7.24 -2.67 13.12
N CYS A 89 6.20 -2.62 12.30
CA CYS A 89 4.93 -3.30 12.59
C CYS A 89 5.00 -4.83 12.35
N LEU A 90 5.85 -5.27 11.43
CA LEU A 90 6.05 -6.68 11.10
C LEU A 90 7.00 -7.38 12.07
N ALA A 91 7.86 -6.64 12.77
CA ALA A 91 8.83 -7.16 13.73
C ALA A 91 8.17 -7.43 15.10
N GLY A 92 7.49 -8.57 15.20
CA GLY A 92 7.06 -9.15 16.47
C GLY A 92 8.15 -9.99 17.13
N ARG A 93 7.97 -10.34 18.42
CA ARG A 93 8.87 -11.28 19.11
C ARG A 93 8.90 -12.62 18.37
N GLY A 94 10.09 -13.18 18.16
CA GLY A 94 10.28 -14.45 17.47
C GLY A 94 10.11 -14.42 15.94
N ILE A 95 9.94 -13.23 15.35
CA ILE A 95 9.83 -13.05 13.90
C ILE A 95 11.21 -12.73 13.32
N GLN A 96 11.66 -13.54 12.36
CA GLN A 96 12.84 -13.22 11.56
C GLN A 96 12.40 -12.48 10.28
N ILE A 97 13.03 -11.33 10.01
CA ILE A 97 12.78 -10.52 8.82
C ILE A 97 14.08 -10.35 8.03
N SER A 98 14.08 -10.80 6.78
CA SER A 98 15.16 -10.50 5.83
C SER A 98 14.66 -9.53 4.77
N LYS A 99 15.35 -8.39 4.62
CA LYS A 99 15.00 -7.35 3.65
C LYS A 99 15.99 -7.33 2.48
N SER A 100 15.46 -7.30 1.27
CA SER A 100 16.22 -7.05 0.05
C SER A 100 15.46 -6.12 -0.89
N ALA A 101 16.16 -5.56 -1.88
CA ALA A 101 15.48 -4.91 -3.00
C ALA A 101 15.05 -5.97 -4.01
N GLN A 102 13.93 -5.73 -4.69
CA GLN A 102 13.46 -6.55 -5.79
C GLN A 102 12.95 -5.65 -6.90
N THR A 103 13.10 -6.08 -8.14
CA THR A 103 12.57 -5.39 -9.31
C THR A 103 11.59 -6.31 -10.01
N ILE A 104 10.40 -5.81 -10.31
CA ILE A 104 9.44 -6.49 -11.17
C ILE A 104 9.23 -5.67 -12.44
N ASN A 105 8.96 -6.37 -13.54
CA ASN A 105 8.59 -5.77 -14.81
C ASN A 105 7.18 -6.25 -15.14
N LEU A 106 6.31 -5.31 -15.46
CA LEU A 106 4.91 -5.55 -15.81
C LEU A 106 4.56 -4.83 -17.10
N THR A 107 3.43 -5.21 -17.70
CA THR A 107 2.95 -4.60 -18.95
C THR A 107 1.67 -3.83 -18.68
N TYR A 108 1.67 -2.53 -18.96
CA TYR A 108 0.49 -1.67 -18.83
C TYR A 108 0.34 -0.79 -20.06
N ASN A 109 -0.85 -0.78 -20.68
CA ASN A 109 -1.14 -0.04 -21.91
C ASN A 109 -0.07 -0.23 -23.01
N LYS A 110 0.37 -1.48 -23.23
CA LYS A 110 1.43 -1.88 -24.18
C LYS A 110 2.84 -1.38 -23.83
N ASN A 111 3.02 -0.65 -22.74
CA ASN A 111 4.32 -0.20 -22.25
C ASN A 111 4.86 -1.14 -21.17
N LYS A 112 6.18 -1.29 -21.13
CA LYS A 112 6.87 -1.98 -20.03
C LYS A 112 7.03 -1.01 -18.87
N VAL A 113 6.49 -1.39 -17.72
CA VAL A 113 6.61 -0.66 -16.47
C VAL A 113 7.55 -1.43 -15.55
N LYS A 114 8.54 -0.73 -14.99
CA LYS A 114 9.49 -1.29 -14.04
C LYS A 114 9.19 -0.75 -12.65
N ILE A 115 8.90 -1.64 -11.70
CA ILE A 115 8.70 -1.26 -10.30
C ILE A 115 9.85 -1.81 -9.47
N ASN A 116 10.58 -0.92 -8.83
CA ASN A 116 11.54 -1.28 -7.79
C ASN A 116 10.78 -1.34 -6.47
N LEU A 117 10.72 -2.49 -5.81
CA LEU A 117 10.01 -2.70 -4.55
C LEU A 117 10.95 -3.23 -3.46
N ASN A 118 10.49 -3.18 -2.21
CA ASN A 118 11.15 -3.85 -1.10
C ASN A 118 10.58 -5.25 -0.96
N ARG A 119 11.47 -6.24 -0.82
CA ARG A 119 11.15 -7.63 -0.57
C ARG A 119 11.48 -7.96 0.88
N LEU A 120 10.51 -8.52 1.60
CA LEU A 120 10.70 -9.06 2.93
C LEU A 120 10.36 -10.55 2.94
N ILE A 121 11.15 -11.35 3.66
CA ILE A 121 10.76 -12.69 4.09
C ILE A 121 10.43 -12.60 5.57
N ARG A 122 9.21 -12.98 5.95
CA ARG A 122 8.79 -13.11 7.36
C ARG A 122 8.72 -14.57 7.73
N GLN A 123 9.41 -14.96 8.80
CA GLN A 123 9.37 -16.33 9.32
C GLN A 123 8.83 -16.32 10.75
N HIS A 124 7.81 -17.14 11.01
CA HIS A 124 7.20 -17.28 12.33
C HIS A 124 6.63 -18.68 12.52
N GLY A 125 7.09 -19.41 13.54
CA GLY A 125 6.52 -20.71 13.94
C GLY A 125 6.48 -21.76 12.83
N GLY A 126 7.48 -21.80 11.94
CA GLY A 126 7.53 -22.72 10.79
C GLY A 126 6.75 -22.28 9.55
N SER A 127 5.97 -21.18 9.64
CA SER A 127 5.35 -20.53 8.48
C SER A 127 6.29 -19.47 7.90
N ASN A 128 6.40 -19.46 6.57
CA ASN A 128 7.15 -18.47 5.82
C ASN A 128 6.17 -17.63 5.00
N GLU A 129 6.37 -16.33 4.96
CA GLU A 129 5.62 -15.40 4.12
C GLU A 129 6.60 -14.57 3.29
N LEU A 130 6.29 -14.43 2.00
CA LEU A 130 6.96 -13.49 1.12
C LEU A 130 6.12 -12.22 1.05
N ILE A 131 6.74 -11.08 1.25
CA ILE A 131 6.09 -9.76 1.25
C ILE A 131 6.79 -8.87 0.24
N TYR A 132 6.00 -8.21 -0.59
CA TYR A 132 6.43 -7.07 -1.40
C TYR A 132 5.75 -5.81 -0.89
N TYR A 133 6.52 -4.73 -0.74
CA TYR A 133 5.94 -3.42 -0.46
C TYR A 133 6.64 -2.30 -1.24
N PHE A 134 5.87 -1.30 -1.62
CA PHE A 134 6.32 -0.15 -2.38
C PHE A 134 5.40 1.04 -2.13
N TYR A 135 5.86 2.20 -2.57
CA TYR A 135 5.17 3.47 -2.41
C TYR A 135 4.66 3.98 -3.76
N LYS A 136 3.51 4.63 -3.73
CA LYS A 136 2.84 5.32 -4.84
C LYS A 136 2.71 6.81 -4.48
N ALA A 137 3.00 7.71 -5.41
CA ALA A 137 2.69 9.14 -5.29
C ALA A 137 2.64 9.79 -6.68
N GLY A 138 1.47 10.24 -7.15
CA GLY A 138 1.29 10.63 -8.56
C GLY A 138 1.78 9.51 -9.50
N ASP A 139 2.63 9.84 -10.49
CA ASP A 139 3.19 8.84 -11.42
C ASP A 139 4.30 7.96 -10.81
N PHE A 140 4.76 8.24 -9.60
CA PHE A 140 5.86 7.50 -8.98
C PHE A 140 5.38 6.17 -8.38
N PHE A 141 6.11 5.09 -8.71
CA PHE A 141 6.07 3.79 -8.03
C PHE A 141 7.48 3.40 -7.60
N GLY A 142 7.71 3.11 -6.32
CA GLY A 142 9.05 2.68 -5.92
C GLY A 142 9.28 2.31 -4.45
N LYS A 143 10.46 1.74 -4.20
CA LYS A 143 10.89 1.21 -2.89
C LYS A 143 11.33 2.28 -1.89
N ASN A 144 11.64 3.50 -2.33
CA ASN A 144 12.30 4.50 -1.51
C ASN A 144 11.32 5.58 -1.03
N TYR A 145 11.04 5.56 0.27
CA TYR A 145 10.23 6.53 0.98
C TYR A 145 10.75 7.97 0.84
N ILE A 146 12.07 8.18 0.87
CA ILE A 146 12.69 9.52 0.77
C ILE A 146 12.47 10.10 -0.63
N ARG A 147 12.52 9.26 -1.68
CA ARG A 147 12.19 9.70 -3.05
C ARG A 147 10.71 10.02 -3.21
N MET A 148 9.82 9.26 -2.55
CA MET A 148 8.40 9.61 -2.47
C MET A 148 8.23 10.99 -1.81
N ARG A 149 8.86 11.24 -0.65
CA ARG A 149 8.80 12.56 0.01
C ARG A 149 9.37 13.68 -0.84
N LEU A 150 10.49 13.48 -1.53
CA LEU A 150 11.07 14.48 -2.43
C LEU A 150 10.13 14.78 -3.60
N ASN A 151 9.51 13.77 -4.22
CA ASN A 151 8.51 13.99 -5.27
C ASN A 151 7.30 14.77 -4.74
N LEU A 152 6.79 14.43 -3.55
CA LEU A 152 5.69 15.15 -2.91
C LEU A 152 6.08 16.60 -2.53
N ALA A 153 7.32 16.82 -2.11
CA ALA A 153 7.84 18.14 -1.74
C ALA A 153 8.11 19.03 -2.97
N LEU A 154 8.62 18.47 -4.07
CA LEU A 154 8.84 19.19 -5.33
C LEU A 154 7.50 19.54 -6.00
N ASN A 155 6.47 18.71 -5.82
CA ASN A 155 5.10 19.00 -6.22
C ASN A 155 4.46 20.15 -5.40
N LYS A 156 5.09 20.69 -4.34
CA LYS A 156 4.56 21.90 -3.66
C LYS A 156 4.53 23.14 -4.56
N PHE A 157 5.36 23.18 -5.61
CA PHE A 157 5.43 24.31 -6.53
C PHE A 157 4.60 24.11 -7.81
N GLY A 158 3.87 23.00 -7.94
CA GLY A 158 2.98 22.71 -9.07
C GLY A 158 1.63 22.13 -8.61
N ARG A 159 0.61 22.19 -9.48
CA ARG A 159 -0.74 21.63 -9.23
C ARG A 159 -0.79 20.09 -9.28
N LYS A 160 0.23 19.39 -8.80
CA LYS A 160 0.31 17.92 -8.85
C LYS A 160 -0.21 17.29 -7.56
N GLU A 161 -0.72 16.06 -7.68
CA GLU A 161 -1.32 15.30 -6.58
C GLU A 161 -0.35 15.17 -5.40
N ARG A 162 -0.87 15.46 -4.19
CA ARG A 162 -0.13 15.51 -2.93
C ARG A 162 -0.31 14.26 -2.07
N ASN A 163 -1.01 13.28 -2.62
CA ASN A 163 -1.33 12.04 -1.97
C ASN A 163 -0.21 11.01 -2.17
N GLY A 164 -0.11 10.09 -1.21
CA GLY A 164 0.78 8.95 -1.30
C GLY A 164 0.09 7.70 -0.79
N SER A 165 0.59 6.54 -1.18
CA SER A 165 0.14 5.27 -0.62
C SER A 165 1.31 4.35 -0.35
N LEU A 166 1.23 3.61 0.76
CA LEU A 166 2.04 2.43 1.01
C LEU A 166 1.20 1.21 0.60
N ILE A 167 1.70 0.46 -0.37
CA ILE A 167 1.10 -0.77 -0.84
C ILE A 167 1.95 -1.92 -0.35
N ARG A 168 1.34 -2.89 0.30
CA ARG A 168 1.96 -4.15 0.71
C ARG A 168 1.11 -5.31 0.20
N VAL A 169 1.76 -6.28 -0.43
CA VAL A 169 1.16 -7.55 -0.80
C VAL A 169 1.98 -8.68 -0.19
N SER A 170 1.33 -9.72 0.32
CA SER A 170 2.02 -10.88 0.86
C SER A 170 1.33 -12.19 0.48
N SER A 171 2.14 -13.24 0.38
CA SER A 171 1.69 -14.60 0.05
C SER A 171 2.39 -15.58 0.99
N PRO A 172 1.69 -16.62 1.48
CA PRO A 172 2.33 -17.73 2.17
C PRO A 172 3.33 -18.43 1.24
N VAL A 173 4.37 -18.99 1.84
CA VAL A 173 5.41 -19.77 1.16
C VAL A 173 5.32 -21.22 1.66
N PHE A 174 4.81 -22.09 0.80
CA PHE A 174 4.71 -23.53 1.07
C PHE A 174 5.99 -24.25 0.65
N GLY A 175 6.47 -25.20 1.46
CA GLY A 175 7.64 -26.02 1.11
C GLY A 175 8.94 -25.24 0.84
N LYS A 176 9.07 -24.02 1.36
CA LYS A 176 10.18 -23.07 1.05
C LYS A 176 10.25 -22.64 -0.43
N ASP A 177 9.18 -22.80 -1.19
CA ASP A 177 9.12 -22.37 -2.59
C ASP A 177 8.83 -20.87 -2.72
N TYR A 178 9.87 -20.06 -2.50
CA TYR A 178 9.82 -18.61 -2.67
C TYR A 178 9.62 -18.19 -4.13
N LYS A 179 9.92 -19.06 -5.09
CA LYS A 179 9.75 -18.77 -6.52
C LYS A 179 8.28 -18.75 -6.88
N SER A 180 7.51 -19.74 -6.45
CA SER A 180 6.05 -19.77 -6.64
C SER A 180 5.37 -18.60 -5.97
N ALA A 181 5.72 -18.27 -4.72
CA ALA A 181 5.20 -17.07 -4.06
C ALA A 181 5.56 -15.78 -4.81
N SER A 182 6.77 -15.68 -5.37
CA SER A 182 7.16 -14.51 -6.17
C SER A 182 6.36 -14.38 -7.46
N ILE A 183 6.06 -15.49 -8.14
CA ILE A 183 5.22 -15.51 -9.35
C ILE A 183 3.80 -15.03 -9.02
N ILE A 184 3.23 -15.57 -7.93
CA ILE A 184 1.91 -15.18 -7.42
C ILE A 184 1.85 -13.67 -7.16
N LEU A 185 2.79 -13.14 -6.38
CA LEU A 185 2.80 -11.72 -6.02
C LEU A 185 3.04 -10.81 -7.24
N THR A 186 3.89 -11.22 -8.18
CA THR A 186 4.17 -10.43 -9.38
C THR A 186 2.93 -10.37 -10.28
N GLY A 187 2.28 -11.51 -10.52
CA GLY A 187 1.03 -11.56 -11.30
C GLY A 187 -0.10 -10.78 -10.63
N PHE A 188 -0.25 -10.90 -9.32
CA PHE A 188 -1.21 -10.09 -8.55
C PHE A 188 -0.96 -8.59 -8.69
N ILE A 189 0.31 -8.14 -8.58
CA ILE A 189 0.64 -6.72 -8.75
C ILE A 189 0.37 -6.25 -10.18
N GLU A 190 0.66 -7.07 -11.19
CA GLU A 190 0.37 -6.75 -12.60
C GLU A 190 -1.14 -6.55 -12.83
N ASP A 191 -1.97 -7.47 -12.32
CA ASP A 191 -3.44 -7.37 -12.39
C ASP A 191 -3.99 -6.19 -11.58
N LEU A 192 -3.36 -5.86 -10.44
CA LEU A 192 -3.77 -4.76 -9.54
C LEU A 192 -3.33 -3.38 -10.06
N TYR A 193 -2.23 -3.30 -10.83
CA TYR A 193 -1.58 -2.06 -11.23
C TYR A 193 -2.51 -1.01 -11.86
N PRO A 194 -3.45 -1.35 -12.78
CA PRO A 194 -4.38 -0.37 -13.36
C PRO A 194 -5.22 0.37 -12.32
N TYR A 195 -5.61 -0.33 -11.24
CA TYR A 195 -6.43 0.25 -10.17
C TYR A 195 -5.61 1.12 -9.24
N LEU A 196 -4.35 0.74 -8.98
CA LEU A 196 -3.41 1.60 -8.23
C LEU A 196 -3.14 2.89 -9.00
N TYR A 197 -2.93 2.81 -10.31
CA TYR A 197 -2.68 3.98 -11.14
C TYR A 197 -3.88 4.93 -11.21
N LYS A 198 -5.10 4.37 -11.23
CA LYS A 198 -6.33 5.15 -11.39
C LYS A 198 -6.83 5.79 -10.08
N TYR A 199 -6.68 5.11 -8.95
CA TYR A 199 -7.37 5.50 -7.70
C TYR A 199 -6.44 5.98 -6.59
N LEU A 200 -5.14 5.66 -6.66
CA LEU A 200 -4.11 6.10 -5.72
C LEU A 200 -3.07 6.93 -6.49
#